data_AF-A0A6U0S7K8-F1
#
_entry.id   AF-A0A6U0S7K8-F1
#
_cell.length_a   1.000
_cell.length_b   1.000
_cell.length_c   1.000
_cell.angle_alpha   90.00
_cell.angle_beta   90.00
_cell.angle_gamma   90.00
#
_symmetry.space_group_name_H-M   'P 1'
#
loop_
_entity.id
_entity.type
_entity.pdbx_description
1 polymer ?
#
loop_
_entity_poly.entity_id
_entity_poly.type
_entity_poly.pdbx_seq_one_letter_code
_entity_poly.pdbx_strand_id
1 'polypeptide(L)'
;MAERTAMLSLYRSLLRLHSKCGLSPEMKELGNSYVKSEFREHKNVTQPNQIQQFVKEWQMYKQQMEQRQTASSKYGQNLPSDVELSEEQQNQLGKLREEARNIGTSSTTDKE
;
A
#
# COMPACT_ATOMS: atom_id res chain seq x y z
N MET A 1 -25.67 18.17 9.33
CA MET A 1 -25.84 16.78 9.87
C MET A 1 -25.16 15.75 8.99
N ALA A 2 -25.39 15.74 7.67
CA ALA A 2 -24.78 14.79 6.73
C ALA A 2 -23.23 14.77 6.75
N GLU A 3 -22.59 15.93 6.82
CA GLU A 3 -21.11 16.04 6.82
C GLU A 3 -20.46 15.40 8.04
N ARG A 4 -21.07 15.55 9.23
CA ARG A 4 -20.57 14.91 10.46
C ARG A 4 -20.64 13.38 10.36
N THR A 5 -21.73 12.85 9.78
CA THR A 5 -21.88 11.41 9.57
C THR A 5 -20.87 10.87 8.57
N ALA A 6 -20.61 11.62 7.49
CA ALA A 6 -19.59 11.27 6.49
C ALA A 6 -18.17 11.26 7.09
N MET A 7 -17.83 12.27 7.89
CA MET A 7 -16.55 12.33 8.62
C MET A 7 -16.36 11.15 9.58
N LEU A 8 -17.40 10.79 10.33
CA LEU A 8 -17.36 9.62 11.22
C LEU A 8 -17.22 8.30 10.45
N SER A 9 -17.85 8.20 9.28
CA SER A 9 -17.70 7.03 8.39
C SER A 9 -16.26 6.92 7.88
N LEU A 10 -15.67 8.02 7.43
CA LEU A 10 -14.29 8.09 6.95
C LEU A 10 -13.31 7.67 8.06
N TYR A 11 -13.46 8.24 9.26
CA TYR A 11 -12.67 7.89 10.44
C TYR A 11 -12.69 6.38 10.74
N ARG A 12 -13.89 5.79 10.81
CA ARG A 12 -14.03 4.34 11.06
C ARG A 12 -13.42 3.49 9.94
N SER A 13 -13.54 3.95 8.69
CA SER A 13 -12.98 3.24 7.54
C SER A 13 -11.44 3.21 7.58
N LEU A 14 -10.80 4.31 7.98
CA LEU A 14 -9.34 4.41 8.12
C LEU A 14 -8.81 3.47 9.20
N LEU A 15 -9.42 3.44 10.38
CA LEU A 15 -9.02 2.53 11.46
C LEU A 15 -9.16 1.05 11.08
N ARG A 16 -10.21 0.71 10.32
CA ARG A 16 -10.39 -0.64 9.77
C ARG A 16 -9.29 -0.95 8.75
N LEU A 17 -8.94 0.02 7.90
CA LEU A 17 -7.89 -0.14 6.91
C LEU A 17 -6.52 -0.37 7.56
N HIS A 18 -6.14 0.38 8.60
CA HIS A 18 -4.90 0.11 9.36
C HIS A 18 -4.87 -1.29 9.96
N SER A 19 -6.03 -1.82 10.37
CA SER A 19 -6.14 -3.18 10.89
C SER A 19 -6.08 -4.25 9.80
N LYS A 20 -6.52 -3.94 8.57
CA LYS A 20 -6.57 -4.89 7.44
C LYS A 20 -5.29 -4.91 6.60
N CYS A 21 -4.57 -3.80 6.49
CA CYS A 21 -3.40 -3.68 5.59
C CYS A 21 -2.13 -4.39 6.09
N GLY A 22 -2.18 -5.20 7.14
CA GLY A 22 -1.02 -5.97 7.61
C GLY A 22 0.15 -5.08 8.06
N LEU A 23 -0.12 -3.89 8.58
CA LEU A 23 0.91 -3.02 9.16
C LEU A 23 1.51 -3.70 10.39
N SER A 24 2.81 -3.48 10.63
CA SER A 24 3.42 -3.87 11.90
C SER A 24 2.68 -3.18 13.07
N PRO A 25 2.66 -3.79 14.27
CA PRO A 25 1.93 -3.24 15.41
C PRO A 25 2.29 -1.78 15.72
N GLU A 26 3.57 -1.43 15.62
CA GLU A 26 4.10 -0.07 15.85
C GLU A 26 3.57 0.93 14.83
N MET A 27 3.58 0.57 13.54
CA MET A 27 3.08 1.45 12.47
C MET A 27 1.57 1.64 12.55
N LYS A 28 0.85 0.61 12.99
CA LYS A 28 -0.60 0.69 13.24
C LYS A 28 -0.90 1.66 14.39
N GLU A 29 -0.16 1.59 15.49
CA GLU A 29 -0.36 2.47 16.64
C GLU A 29 -0.05 3.93 16.29
N LEU A 30 1.08 4.17 15.60
CA LEU A 30 1.46 5.48 15.10
C LEU A 30 0.36 6.08 14.21
N GLY A 31 -0.11 5.30 13.22
CA GLY A 31 -1.16 5.74 12.31
C GLY A 31 -2.50 6.00 13.02
N ASN A 32 -2.87 5.15 13.99
CA ASN A 32 -4.11 5.33 14.76
C ASN A 32 -4.07 6.59 15.63
N SER A 33 -2.93 6.86 16.28
CA SER A 33 -2.72 8.06 17.08
C SER A 33 -2.85 9.31 16.22
N TYR A 34 -2.21 9.31 15.04
CA TYR A 34 -2.25 10.43 14.10
C TYR A 34 -3.66 10.69 13.55
N VAL A 35 -4.37 9.66 13.07
CA VAL A 35 -5.76 9.83 12.61
C VAL A 35 -6.65 10.40 13.74
N LYS A 36 -6.42 9.98 14.99
CA LYS A 36 -7.19 10.46 16.13
C LYS A 36 -6.90 11.92 16.47
N SER A 37 -5.65 12.39 16.38
CA SER A 37 -5.31 13.80 16.61
C SER A 37 -5.91 14.69 15.53
N GLU A 38 -5.71 14.33 14.26
CA GLU A 38 -6.14 15.12 13.10
C GLU A 38 -7.66 15.30 13.08
N PHE A 39 -8.43 14.22 13.26
CA PHE A 39 -9.89 14.29 13.28
C PHE A 39 -10.45 15.02 14.52
N ARG A 40 -9.70 15.05 15.62
CA ARG A 40 -10.08 15.84 16.81
C ARG A 40 -9.89 17.32 16.55
N GLU A 41 -8.80 17.70 15.90
CA GLU A 41 -8.49 19.08 15.56
C GLU A 41 -9.43 19.63 14.48
N HIS A 42 -9.74 18.83 13.47
CA HIS A 42 -10.67 19.18 12.39
C HIS A 42 -12.15 19.16 12.80
N LYS A 43 -12.49 18.79 14.04
CA LYS A 43 -13.88 18.79 14.55
C LYS A 43 -14.47 20.21 14.66
N ASN A 44 -13.63 21.19 14.95
CA ASN A 44 -14.05 22.57 15.23
C ASN A 44 -13.79 23.53 14.07
N VAL A 45 -13.15 23.05 12.99
CA VAL A 45 -12.91 23.85 11.80
C VAL A 45 -14.25 24.13 11.10
N THR A 46 -14.52 25.41 10.85
CA THR A 46 -15.76 25.89 10.22
C THR A 46 -15.57 26.37 8.78
N GLN A 47 -14.33 26.46 8.30
CA GLN A 47 -14.03 26.89 6.93
C GLN A 47 -14.36 25.77 5.92
N PRO A 48 -15.33 25.95 5.01
CA PRO A 48 -15.78 24.89 4.11
C PRO A 48 -14.69 24.35 3.19
N ASN A 49 -13.82 25.24 2.68
CA ASN A 49 -12.73 24.86 1.78
C ASN A 49 -11.72 23.92 2.46
N GLN A 50 -11.40 24.19 3.72
CA GLN A 50 -10.49 23.34 4.50
C GLN A 50 -11.09 21.96 4.75
N ILE A 51 -12.39 21.89 5.07
CA ILE A 51 -13.10 20.62 5.27
C ILE A 51 -13.11 19.80 3.97
N GLN A 52 -13.40 20.43 2.83
CA GLN A 52 -13.40 19.74 1.54
C GLN A 52 -12.02 19.20 1.18
N GLN A 53 -10.96 20.00 1.37
CA GLN A 53 -9.60 19.57 1.13
C GLN A 53 -9.22 18.41 2.07
N PHE A 54 -9.53 18.53 3.36
CA PHE A 54 -9.30 17.46 4.33
C PHE A 54 -9.94 16.14 3.90
N VAL A 55 -11.23 16.16 3.55
CA VAL A 55 -11.94 14.95 3.12
C VAL A 55 -11.31 14.35 1.85
N LYS A 56 -10.93 15.19 0.88
CA LYS A 56 -10.27 14.75 -0.35
C LYS A 56 -8.95 14.04 -0.07
N GLU A 57 -8.08 14.64 0.74
CA GLU A 57 -6.77 14.07 1.06
C GLU A 57 -6.90 12.72 1.78
N TRP A 58 -7.80 12.62 2.75
CA TRP A 58 -8.04 11.36 3.48
C TRP A 58 -8.67 10.27 2.61
N GLN A 59 -9.51 10.63 1.63
CA GLN A 59 -10.01 9.69 0.63
C GLN A 59 -8.90 9.18 -0.28
N MET A 60 -8.01 10.07 -0.74
CA MET A 60 -6.85 9.70 -1.55
C MET A 60 -5.90 8.77 -0.78
N TYR A 61 -5.60 9.10 0.48
CA TYR A 61 -4.79 8.24 1.36
C TYR A 61 -5.39 6.84 1.50
N LYS A 62 -6.70 6.77 1.79
CA LYS A 62 -7.42 5.49 1.90
C LYS A 62 -7.28 4.66 0.61
N GLN A 63 -7.52 5.28 -0.55
CA GLN A 63 -7.43 4.61 -1.84
C GLN A 63 -6.01 4.07 -2.12
N GLN A 64 -4.97 4.86 -1.83
CA GLN A 64 -3.59 4.43 -1.99
C GLN A 64 -3.25 3.22 -1.12
N MET A 65 -3.76 3.20 0.12
CA MET A 65 -3.54 2.08 1.02
C MET A 65 -4.27 0.80 0.58
N GLU A 66 -5.49 0.92 0.05
CA GLU A 66 -6.23 -0.21 -0.54
C GLU A 66 -5.52 -0.75 -1.80
N GLN A 67 -4.99 0.14 -2.64
CA GLN A 67 -4.16 -0.24 -3.79
C GLN A 67 -2.88 -0.95 -3.37
N ARG A 68 -2.20 -0.49 -2.31
CA ARG A 68 -1.00 -1.16 -1.80
C ARG A 68 -1.29 -2.58 -1.34
N GLN A 69 -2.42 -2.80 -0.66
CA GLN A 69 -2.86 -4.13 -0.23
C GLN A 69 -3.10 -5.07 -1.42
N THR A 70 -3.73 -4.56 -2.49
CA THR A 70 -3.99 -5.37 -3.70
C THR A 70 -2.74 -5.59 -4.54
N ALA A 71 -1.82 -4.63 -4.59
CA ALA A 71 -0.56 -4.73 -5.32
C ALA A 71 0.40 -5.75 -4.67
N SER A 72 0.44 -5.85 -3.34
CA SER A 72 1.23 -6.88 -2.65
C SER A 72 0.80 -8.32 -2.97
N SER A 73 -0.42 -8.53 -3.49
CA SER A 73 -0.91 -9.85 -3.92
C SER A 73 -0.64 -10.17 -5.40
N LYS A 74 0.06 -9.31 -6.15
CA LYS A 74 0.29 -9.50 -7.59
C LYS A 74 1.69 -9.98 -7.98
N TYR A 75 2.60 -10.14 -7.02
CA TYR A 75 3.92 -10.71 -7.31
C TYR A 75 3.80 -12.23 -7.46
N GLY A 76 4.41 -12.79 -8.52
CA GLY A 76 4.39 -14.23 -8.80
C GLY A 76 3.12 -14.75 -9.51
N GLN A 77 2.24 -13.87 -10.01
CA GLN A 77 1.17 -14.30 -10.90
C GLN A 77 1.72 -14.73 -12.26
N ASN A 78 1.13 -15.76 -12.86
CA ASN A 78 1.48 -16.17 -14.22
C ASN A 78 1.22 -15.01 -15.19
N LEU A 79 2.21 -14.68 -16.03
CA LEU A 79 2.00 -13.74 -17.12
C LEU A 79 0.97 -14.33 -18.10
N PRO A 80 -0.03 -13.55 -18.54
CA PRO A 80 -0.91 -13.97 -19.61
C PRO A 80 -0.11 -14.15 -20.92
N SER A 81 -0.55 -15.09 -21.75
CA SER A 81 0.18 -15.53 -22.96
C SER A 81 0.29 -14.46 -24.06
N ASP A 82 -0.43 -13.34 -23.92
CA ASP A 82 -0.51 -12.24 -24.89
C ASP A 82 0.37 -11.03 -24.52
N VAL A 83 1.12 -11.10 -23.42
CA VAL A 83 1.96 -9.99 -22.97
C VAL A 83 3.28 -10.00 -23.72
N GLU A 84 3.47 -9.00 -24.59
CA GLU A 84 4.75 -8.70 -25.21
C GLU A 84 5.65 -7.95 -24.21
N LEU A 85 6.81 -8.54 -23.91
CA LEU A 85 7.85 -7.91 -23.10
C LEU A 85 8.70 -6.99 -23.97
N SER A 86 9.00 -5.79 -23.48
CA SER A 86 9.98 -4.90 -24.12
C SER A 86 11.37 -5.56 -24.20
N GLU A 87 12.19 -5.19 -25.19
CA GLU A 87 13.56 -5.70 -25.36
C GLU A 87 14.40 -5.56 -24.08
N GLU A 88 14.23 -4.45 -23.35
CA GLU A 88 14.92 -4.22 -22.08
C GLU A 88 14.49 -5.22 -20.99
N GLN A 89 13.18 -5.49 -20.91
CA GLN A 89 12.61 -6.43 -19.94
C GLN A 89 13.03 -7.87 -20.24
N GLN A 90 13.11 -8.24 -21.52
CA GLN A 90 13.61 -9.56 -21.95
C GLN A 90 15.08 -9.76 -21.56
N ASN A 91 15.92 -8.74 -21.77
CA ASN A 91 17.33 -8.76 -21.37
C ASN A 91 17.50 -8.88 -19.85
N GLN A 92 16.71 -8.13 -19.07
CA GLN A 92 16.73 -8.20 -17.61
C GLN A 92 16.30 -9.58 -17.10
N LEU A 93 15.28 -10.19 -17.72
CA LEU A 93 14.82 -11.53 -17.38
C LEU A 93 15.88 -12.60 -17.70
N GLY A 94 16.60 -12.44 -18.82
CA GLY A 94 17.72 -13.29 -19.20
C GLY A 94 18.86 -13.27 -18.18
N LYS A 95 19.29 -12.08 -17.76
CA LYS A 95 20.31 -11.89 -16.71
C LYS A 95 19.88 -12.55 -15.40
N LEU A 96 18.64 -12.31 -14.97
CA LEU A 96 18.09 -12.88 -13.74
C LEU A 96 18.10 -14.42 -13.77
N ARG A 97 17.76 -15.02 -14.93
CA ARG A 97 17.80 -16.49 -15.11
C ARG A 97 19.21 -17.05 -14.98
N GLU A 98 20.19 -16.35 -15.53
CA GLU A 98 21.60 -16.76 -15.46
C GLU A 98 22.13 -16.68 -14.02
N GLU A 99 21.84 -15.59 -13.32
CA GLU A 99 22.20 -15.41 -11.91
C GLU A 99 21.55 -16.47 -11.02
N ALA A 100 20.26 -16.74 -11.18
CA ALA A 100 19.54 -17.76 -10.42
C ALA A 100 20.11 -19.17 -10.66
N ARG A 101 20.51 -19.49 -11.89
CA ARG A 101 21.18 -20.77 -12.21
C ARG A 101 22.54 -20.89 -11.53
N ASN A 102 23.31 -19.80 -11.51
CA ASN A 102 24.66 -19.79 -10.94
C ASN A 102 24.66 -19.85 -9.40
N ILE A 103 23.62 -19.32 -8.76
CA ILE A 103 23.38 -19.47 -7.31
C ILE A 103 23.13 -20.95 -6.95
N GLY A 104 22.42 -21.70 -7.81
CA GLY A 104 22.20 -23.13 -7.61
C GLY A 104 23.47 -23.99 -7.72
N THR A 105 24.47 -23.54 -8.48
CA THR A 105 25.71 -24.31 -8.71
C THR A 105 26.85 -23.98 -7.74
N SER A 106 26.86 -22.77 -7.17
CA SER A 106 27.92 -22.31 -6.24
C SER A 106 27.81 -22.89 -4.82
N SER A 107 26.71 -23.56 -4.48
CA SER A 107 26.51 -24.21 -3.17
C SER A 107 26.98 -25.67 -3.10
N THR A 108 27.48 -26.25 -4.20
CA THR A 108 27.90 -27.68 -4.26
C THR A 108 29.42 -27.89 -4.28
N THR A 109 30.23 -26.84 -4.42
CA THR A 109 31.70 -26.95 -4.43
C THR A 109 32.31 -26.32 -3.18
N ASP A 110 32.17 -26.99 -2.03
CA ASP A 110 33.05 -26.84 -0.86
C ASP A 110 32.79 -28.00 0.12
N LYS A 111 33.27 -29.19 -0.24
CA LYS A 111 33.60 -30.28 0.70
C LYS A 111 34.45 -31.32 -0.04
N GLU A 112 35.75 -31.06 -0.12
CA GLU A 112 36.79 -32.09 -0.03
C GLU A 112 38.09 -31.48 0.49
#